data_AF-A0A5C8UU36-F1
#
_entry.id   AF-A0A5C8UU36-F1
#
_cell.length_a   1.000
_cell.length_b   1.000
_cell.length_c   1.000
_cell.angle_alpha   90.00
_cell.angle_beta   90.00
_cell.angle_gamma   90.00
#
_symmetry.space_group_name_H-M   'P 1'
#
loop_
_entity.id
_entity.type
_entity.pdbx_description
1 polymer ?
#
loop_
_entity_poly.entity_id
_entity_poly.type
_entity_poly.pdbx_seq_one_letter_code
_entity_poly.pdbx_strand_id
1 'polypeptide(L)'
;MVSRTLANDLRLAGVRWRPASGDTFVIAREGFEGDVFVVSDMTIESHEFETGTILGFNGTTEWALDSVALEDALWLPQEHQLRALLGGTFRSLVRTASGYRVELSVGGEATIVEAEEADDAYAEALLTLVYAAL
;
A
#
# COMPACT_ATOMS: atom_id res chain seq x y z
N MET A 1 4.42 -6.29 -3.51
CA MET A 1 4.00 -5.43 -2.38
C MET A 1 5.25 -4.82 -1.79
N VAL A 2 5.22 -3.54 -1.40
CA VAL A 2 6.40 -2.89 -0.80
C VAL A 2 6.87 -3.62 0.46
N SER A 3 8.18 -3.69 0.68
CA SER A 3 8.76 -4.24 1.89
C SER A 3 8.31 -3.45 3.14
N ARG A 4 8.22 -4.13 4.30
CA ARG A 4 7.83 -3.49 5.57
C ARG A 4 8.80 -2.38 5.99
N THR A 5 10.08 -2.55 5.68
CA THR A 5 11.11 -1.54 5.93
C THR A 5 10.81 -0.26 5.15
N LEU A 6 10.61 -0.37 3.84
CA LEU A 6 10.30 0.79 2.99
C LEU A 6 8.95 1.43 3.33
N ALA A 7 7.93 0.61 3.67
CA ALA A 7 6.66 1.14 4.17
C ALA A 7 6.85 2.00 5.44
N ASN A 8 7.71 1.56 6.35
CA ASN A 8 8.01 2.32 7.56
C ASN A 8 8.82 3.59 7.24
N ASP A 9 9.76 3.52 6.31
CA ASP A 9 10.54 4.68 5.87
C ASP A 9 9.63 5.73 5.22
N LEU A 10 8.67 5.32 4.39
CA LEU A 10 7.66 6.23 3.79
C LEU A 10 6.85 6.93 4.89
N ARG A 11 6.42 6.19 5.92
CA ARG A 11 5.70 6.76 7.06
C ARG A 11 6.56 7.77 7.82
N LEU A 12 7.82 7.44 8.09
CA LEU A 12 8.77 8.32 8.79
C LEU A 12 9.11 9.58 7.98
N ALA A 13 9.19 9.46 6.65
CA ALA A 13 9.36 10.58 5.74
C ALA A 13 8.13 11.50 5.66
N GLY A 14 7.02 11.13 6.31
CA GLY A 14 5.81 11.94 6.40
C GLY A 14 4.82 11.73 5.25
N VAL A 15 4.97 10.66 4.47
CA VAL A 15 3.98 10.29 3.44
C VAL A 15 2.66 9.96 4.14
N ARG A 16 1.63 10.77 3.89
CA ARG A 16 0.31 10.58 4.49
C ARG A 16 -0.54 9.68 3.62
N TRP A 17 -1.15 8.69 4.23
CA TRP A 17 -2.05 7.76 3.57
C TRP A 17 -3.52 8.07 3.90
N ARG A 18 -4.40 7.96 2.91
CA ARG A 18 -5.85 8.03 3.10
C ARG A 18 -6.42 6.66 2.70
N PRO A 19 -6.98 5.89 3.65
CA PRO A 19 -7.48 4.55 3.37
C PRO A 19 -8.53 4.55 2.26
N ALA A 20 -8.40 3.62 1.33
CA ALA A 20 -9.35 3.31 0.28
C ALA A 20 -9.49 1.80 0.11
N SER A 21 -10.62 1.38 -0.46
CA SER A 21 -10.89 -0.01 -0.78
C SER A 21 -9.80 -0.60 -1.69
N GLY A 22 -9.32 -1.79 -1.34
CA GLY A 22 -8.19 -2.44 -1.97
C GLY A 22 -6.83 -2.12 -1.34
N ASP A 23 -6.75 -1.16 -0.41
CA ASP A 23 -5.51 -0.86 0.30
C ASP A 23 -5.10 -2.01 1.21
N THR A 24 -3.80 -2.28 1.24
CA THR A 24 -3.19 -3.27 2.13
C THR A 24 -2.45 -2.60 3.29
N PHE A 25 -2.52 -3.18 4.48
CA PHE A 25 -1.78 -2.73 5.65
C PHE A 25 -1.43 -3.89 6.59
N VAL A 26 -0.46 -3.68 7.48
CA VAL A 26 -0.25 -4.50 8.68
C VAL A 26 -0.57 -3.70 9.93
N ILE A 27 -0.92 -4.38 11.02
CA ILE A 27 -1.11 -3.75 12.32
C ILE A 27 0.23 -3.75 13.06
N ALA A 28 0.74 -2.57 13.39
CA ALA A 28 2.02 -2.36 14.07
C ALA A 28 1.89 -2.50 15.61
N ARG A 29 1.26 -3.58 16.07
CA ARG A 29 1.08 -3.93 17.49
C ARG A 29 1.56 -5.36 17.75
N GLU A 30 1.95 -5.62 18.99
CA GLU A 30 2.30 -6.97 19.44
C GLU A 30 1.11 -7.93 19.23
N GLY A 31 1.37 -9.11 18.66
CA GLY A 31 0.38 -10.15 18.40
C GLY A 31 -0.24 -10.12 16.99
N PHE A 32 0.17 -9.19 16.13
CA PHE A 32 -0.28 -9.08 14.74
C PHE A 32 0.88 -9.23 13.73
N GLU A 33 2.03 -9.72 14.17
CA GLU A 33 3.21 -9.89 13.36
C GLU A 33 3.02 -10.99 12.30
N GLY A 34 2.71 -10.58 11.07
CA GLY A 34 2.60 -11.54 9.97
C GLY A 34 1.40 -11.29 9.07
N ASP A 35 0.33 -10.78 9.65
CA ASP A 35 -0.94 -10.62 8.95
C ASP A 35 -0.96 -9.36 8.07
N VAL A 36 -1.45 -9.53 6.86
CA VAL A 36 -1.73 -8.43 5.93
C VAL A 36 -3.24 -8.31 5.81
N PHE A 37 -3.75 -7.13 6.14
CA PHE A 37 -5.16 -6.78 6.08
C PHE A 37 -5.43 -6.00 4.79
N VAL A 38 -6.61 -6.21 4.21
CA VAL A 38 -7.08 -5.48 3.05
C VAL A 38 -8.29 -4.66 3.47
N VAL A 39 -8.30 -3.37 3.16
CA VAL A 39 -9.50 -2.53 3.29
C VAL A 39 -10.49 -3.01 2.23
N SER A 40 -11.62 -3.55 2.65
CA SER A 40 -12.70 -4.00 1.77
C SER A 40 -13.97 -3.21 2.05
N ASP A 41 -14.68 -2.80 1.00
CA ASP A 41 -15.97 -2.12 1.13
C ASP A 41 -17.12 -3.08 1.51
N MET A 42 -16.97 -4.41 1.36
CA MET A 42 -18.13 -5.30 1.52
C MET A 42 -17.79 -6.78 1.65
N THR A 43 -18.76 -7.53 2.16
CA THR A 43 -18.96 -8.94 1.79
C THR A 43 -20.45 -9.16 1.66
N ILE A 44 -20.89 -10.31 1.12
CA ILE A 44 -22.30 -10.72 0.89
C ILE A 44 -22.49 -12.16 1.42
N GLU A 45 -23.31 -12.44 2.44
CA GLU A 45 -23.67 -13.81 2.89
C GLU A 45 -25.15 -14.14 2.73
N SER A 46 -25.49 -15.15 1.92
CA SER A 46 -26.87 -15.58 1.81
C SER A 46 -27.36 -16.43 3.00
N HIS A 47 -28.52 -16.10 3.58
CA HIS A 47 -29.19 -16.84 4.63
C HIS A 47 -30.46 -17.52 4.09
N GLU A 48 -30.59 -18.83 4.27
CA GLU A 48 -31.79 -19.59 3.85
C GLU A 48 -32.82 -19.68 4.97
N PHE A 49 -34.07 -19.40 4.63
CA PHE A 49 -35.24 -19.54 5.51
C PHE A 49 -36.28 -20.42 4.81
N GLU A 50 -37.23 -20.98 5.56
CA GLU A 50 -38.36 -21.73 4.98
C GLU A 50 -39.15 -20.91 3.94
N THR A 51 -39.06 -19.58 3.99
CA THR A 51 -39.71 -18.64 3.05
C THR A 51 -38.85 -18.23 1.85
N GLY A 52 -37.56 -18.60 1.78
CA GLY A 52 -36.64 -18.25 0.68
C GLY A 52 -35.24 -17.82 1.13
N THR A 53 -34.38 -17.51 0.15
CA THR A 53 -32.97 -17.11 0.36
C THR A 53 -32.84 -15.58 0.45
N ILE A 54 -32.22 -15.08 1.52
CA ILE A 54 -31.85 -13.67 1.74
C ILE A 54 -30.37 -13.50 1.44
N LEU A 55 -29.93 -12.37 0.84
CA LEU A 55 -28.51 -11.99 0.73
C LEU A 55 -28.15 -11.03 1.88
N GLY A 56 -27.36 -11.48 2.84
CA GLY A 56 -26.67 -10.69 3.87
C GLY A 56 -25.38 -10.08 3.32
N PHE A 57 -24.74 -9.15 4.02
CA PHE A 57 -23.53 -8.47 3.57
C PHE A 57 -22.46 -8.35 4.69
N ASN A 58 -21.37 -9.15 4.68
CA ASN A 58 -20.50 -9.38 5.86
C ASN A 58 -18.98 -9.15 5.71
N GLY A 59 -18.49 -7.91 5.83
CA GLY A 59 -17.05 -7.53 5.76
C GLY A 59 -16.01 -8.37 6.55
N THR A 60 -16.47 -9.24 7.44
CA THR A 60 -15.84 -9.94 8.57
C THR A 60 -15.68 -11.47 8.57
N THR A 61 -14.50 -12.10 8.47
CA THR A 61 -14.35 -13.47 9.03
C THR A 61 -14.06 -13.39 10.53
N GLU A 62 -14.84 -14.13 11.31
CA GLU A 62 -14.93 -14.23 12.78
C GLU A 62 -13.62 -14.22 13.59
N TRP A 63 -12.93 -13.08 13.76
CA TRP A 63 -12.12 -12.76 14.95
C TRP A 63 -12.24 -11.26 15.16
N ALA A 64 -13.14 -10.86 16.06
CA ALA A 64 -13.56 -9.47 16.21
C ALA A 64 -12.43 -8.59 16.77
N LEU A 65 -11.53 -8.13 15.91
CA LEU A 65 -10.84 -6.88 16.16
C LEU A 65 -11.84 -5.77 15.85
N ASP A 66 -12.56 -5.32 16.88
CA ASP A 66 -13.65 -4.36 16.73
C ASP A 66 -13.20 -3.03 16.11
N SER A 67 -11.94 -2.63 16.35
CA SER A 67 -11.34 -1.45 15.74
C SER A 67 -9.81 -1.43 15.83
N VAL A 68 -9.18 -0.73 14.89
CA VAL A 68 -7.74 -0.40 14.87
C VAL A 68 -7.60 1.10 14.69
N ALA A 69 -6.72 1.73 15.47
CA ALA A 69 -6.41 3.15 15.27
C ALA A 69 -5.54 3.33 14.03
N LEU A 70 -5.75 4.42 13.28
CA LEU A 70 -5.05 4.62 12.00
C LEU A 70 -3.53 4.72 12.20
N GLU A 71 -3.07 5.28 13.32
CA GLU A 71 -1.65 5.36 13.69
C GLU A 71 -0.99 3.99 13.88
N ASP A 72 -1.77 2.96 14.17
CA ASP A 72 -1.31 1.58 14.32
C ASP A 72 -1.34 0.81 13.00
N ALA A 73 -1.84 1.40 11.92
CA ALA A 73 -1.81 0.81 10.59
C ALA A 73 -0.53 1.23 9.84
N LEU A 74 0.28 0.25 9.46
CA LEU A 74 1.38 0.46 8.53
C LEU A 74 0.93 0.06 7.13
N TRP A 75 0.71 1.07 6.28
CA TRP A 75 0.25 0.90 4.91
C TRP A 75 1.32 0.27 4.02
N LEU A 76 0.89 -0.70 3.20
CA LEU A 76 1.71 -1.41 2.24
C LEU A 76 1.21 -1.07 0.84
N PRO A 77 1.51 0.14 0.33
CA PRO A 77 1.00 0.59 -0.96
C PRO A 77 1.45 -0.30 -2.12
N GLN A 78 0.56 -0.45 -3.10
CA GLN A 78 0.84 -1.13 -4.37
C GLN A 78 1.46 -0.19 -5.40
N GLU A 79 2.09 -0.76 -6.43
CA GLU A 79 2.74 -0.07 -7.54
C GLU A 79 1.93 1.13 -8.06
N HIS A 80 0.66 0.90 -8.41
CA HIS A 80 -0.17 1.92 -9.03
C HIS A 80 -0.41 3.12 -8.12
N GLN A 81 -0.44 2.90 -6.81
CA GLN A 81 -0.67 3.93 -5.80
C GLN A 81 0.60 4.74 -5.55
N LEU A 82 1.75 4.06 -5.46
CA LEU A 82 3.06 4.73 -5.39
C LEU A 82 3.33 5.57 -6.65
N ARG A 83 3.03 5.01 -7.83
CA ARG A 83 3.11 5.72 -9.11
C ARG A 83 2.22 6.96 -9.13
N ALA A 84 1.00 6.86 -8.59
CA ALA A 84 0.11 8.02 -8.47
C ALA A 84 0.71 9.12 -7.59
N LEU A 85 1.38 8.76 -6.49
CA LEU A 85 2.06 9.72 -5.60
C LEU A 85 3.28 10.40 -6.24
N LEU A 86 4.02 9.70 -7.10
CA LEU A 86 5.11 10.32 -7.88
C LEU A 86 4.62 11.37 -8.87
N GLY A 87 3.37 11.24 -9.34
CA GLY A 87 2.72 12.21 -10.21
C GLY A 87 3.54 12.53 -11.48
N GLY A 88 3.63 13.82 -11.82
CA GLY A 88 4.29 14.28 -13.05
C GLY A 88 5.82 14.13 -13.08
N THR A 89 6.43 13.75 -11.96
CA THR A 89 7.88 13.48 -11.90
C THR A 89 8.23 12.12 -12.47
N PHE A 90 7.31 11.16 -12.42
CA PHE A 90 7.54 9.82 -12.97
C PHE A 90 7.75 9.86 -14.49
N ARG A 91 8.76 9.13 -14.96
CA ARG A 91 9.08 9.00 -16.40
C ARG A 91 8.89 7.57 -16.89
N SER A 92 9.54 6.61 -16.27
CA SER A 92 9.49 5.23 -16.73
C SER A 92 9.78 4.23 -15.61
N LEU A 93 9.31 3.00 -15.84
CA LEU A 93 9.76 1.81 -15.14
C LEU A 93 10.30 0.86 -16.21
N VAL A 94 11.52 0.37 -16.00
CA VAL A 94 12.18 -0.56 -16.92
C VAL A 94 12.64 -1.78 -16.14
N ARG A 95 12.29 -2.96 -16.62
CA ARG A 95 12.86 -4.22 -16.10
C ARG A 95 14.31 -4.32 -16.55
N THR A 96 15.22 -4.54 -15.60
CA THR A 96 16.65 -4.70 -15.84
C THR A 96 17.02 -6.19 -15.80
N ALA A 97 18.32 -6.49 -15.89
CA ALA A 97 18.82 -7.86 -15.76
C ALA A 97 18.61 -8.44 -14.35
N SER A 98 18.58 -7.59 -13.32
CA SER A 98 18.59 -7.97 -11.90
C SER A 98 17.44 -7.38 -11.08
N GLY A 99 16.46 -6.73 -11.72
CA GLY A 99 15.34 -6.11 -11.02
C GLY A 99 14.60 -5.09 -11.87
N TYR A 100 14.31 -3.95 -11.27
CA TYR A 100 13.54 -2.86 -11.87
C TYR A 100 14.22 -1.51 -11.63
N ARG A 101 14.07 -0.62 -12.60
CA ARG A 101 14.58 0.75 -12.57
C ARG A 101 13.42 1.71 -12.73
N VAL A 102 13.25 2.62 -11.78
CA VAL A 102 12.34 3.77 -11.88
C VAL A 102 13.16 5.00 -12.26
N GLU A 103 12.68 5.73 -13.26
CA GLU A 103 13.23 7.02 -13.65
C GLU A 103 12.24 8.14 -13.27
N LEU A 104 12.77 9.15 -12.57
CA LEU A 104 12.08 10.38 -12.23
C LEU A 104 12.75 11.57 -12.92
N SER A 105 11.99 12.65 -13.05
CA SER A 105 12.46 13.97 -13.45
C SER A 105 12.12 14.95 -12.34
N VAL A 106 13.14 15.32 -11.57
CA VAL A 106 13.01 16.18 -10.38
C VAL A 106 13.77 17.47 -10.69
N GLY A 107 13.06 18.60 -10.72
CA GLY A 107 13.66 19.89 -11.08
C GLY A 107 14.24 19.95 -12.50
N GLY A 108 13.83 19.05 -13.40
CA GLY A 108 14.38 18.94 -14.76
C GLY A 108 15.55 17.96 -14.90
N GLU A 109 16.09 17.48 -13.78
CA GLU A 109 17.18 16.51 -13.75
C GLU A 109 16.66 15.07 -13.66
N ALA A 110 17.31 14.15 -14.37
CA ALA A 110 16.97 12.74 -14.33
C ALA A 110 17.50 12.10 -13.03
N THR A 111 16.61 11.49 -12.26
CA THR A 111 16.92 10.73 -11.06
C THR A 111 16.53 9.28 -11.27
N ILE A 112 17.44 8.35 -10.99
CA ILE A 112 17.25 6.93 -11.24
C ILE A 112 17.33 6.19 -9.91
N VAL A 113 16.39 5.27 -9.70
CA VAL A 113 16.33 4.37 -8.56
C VAL A 113 16.19 2.94 -9.07
N GLU A 114 16.88 1.99 -8.43
CA GLU A 114 16.82 0.58 -8.78
C GLU A 114 16.53 -0.27 -7.55
N ALA A 115 15.65 -1.25 -7.68
CA ALA A 115 15.40 -2.27 -6.67
C ALA A 115 15.15 -3.63 -7.33
N GLU A 116 15.20 -4.70 -6.54
CA GLU A 116 14.93 -6.06 -7.02
C GLU A 116 13.47 -6.22 -7.44
N GLU A 117 12.55 -5.63 -6.66
CA GLU A 117 11.11 -5.65 -6.90
C GLU A 117 10.59 -4.30 -7.38
N ALA A 118 9.57 -4.32 -8.25
CA ALA A 118 9.02 -3.10 -8.83
C ALA A 118 8.42 -2.16 -7.78
N ASP A 119 7.65 -2.71 -6.82
CA ASP A 119 7.02 -1.93 -5.75
C ASP A 119 8.07 -1.22 -4.87
N ASP A 120 9.19 -1.88 -4.59
CA ASP A 120 10.29 -1.31 -3.82
C ASP A 120 10.99 -0.19 -4.59
N ALA A 121 11.22 -0.37 -5.91
CA ALA A 121 11.79 0.68 -6.75
C ALA A 121 10.90 1.93 -6.77
N TYR A 122 9.58 1.76 -6.78
CA TYR A 122 8.64 2.88 -6.65
C TYR A 122 8.66 3.55 -5.28
N ALA A 123 8.73 2.75 -4.21
CA ALA A 123 8.78 3.27 -2.84
C ALA A 123 10.06 4.07 -2.59
N GLU A 124 11.21 3.57 -3.03
CA GLU A 124 12.49 4.27 -2.97
C GLU A 124 12.51 5.55 -3.83
N ALA A 125 11.90 5.50 -5.02
CA ALA A 125 11.73 6.69 -5.86
C ALA A 125 10.87 7.75 -5.16
N LEU A 126 9.79 7.33 -4.49
CA LEU A 126 8.94 8.24 -3.73
C LEU A 126 9.67 8.85 -2.53
N LEU A 127 10.46 8.04 -1.79
CA LEU A 127 11.32 8.54 -0.72
C LEU A 127 12.31 9.60 -1.23
N THR A 128 12.97 9.32 -2.37
CA THR A 128 13.90 10.26 -3.01
C THR A 128 13.22 11.58 -3.34
N LEU A 129 12.00 11.53 -3.88
CA LEU A 129 11.21 12.73 -4.19
C LEU A 129 10.83 13.52 -2.93
N VAL A 130 10.37 12.83 -1.88
CA VAL A 130 9.97 13.47 -0.60
C VAL A 130 11.17 14.17 0.03
N TYR A 131 12.33 13.52 0.09
CA TYR A 131 13.54 14.11 0.65
C TYR A 131 14.10 15.26 -0.18
N ALA A 132 13.94 15.25 -1.51
CA ALA A 132 14.34 16.36 -2.36
C ALA A 132 13.45 17.61 -2.22
N ALA A 133 12.27 17.48 -1.62
CA ALA A 133 11.33 18.57 -1.40
C ALA A 133 11.45 19.22 0.00
N LEU A 134 12.28 18.68 0.88
CA LEU A 134 12.59 19.22 2.21
C LEU A 134 13.71 20.27 2.15
#